data_AF-A0A229TTF2-F1
#
_entry.id   AF-A0A229TTF2-F1
#
_cell.length_a   1.000
_cell.length_b   1.000
_cell.length_c   1.000
_cell.angle_alpha   90.00
_cell.angle_beta   90.00
_cell.angle_gamma   90.00
#
_symmetry.space_group_name_H-M   'P 1'
#
loop_
_entity.id
_entity.type
_entity.pdbx_description
1 polymer ?
#
loop_
_entity_poly.entity_id
_entity_poly.type
_entity_poly.pdbx_seq_one_letter_code
_entity_poly.pdbx_strand_id
1 'polypeptide(L)'
;MTVTTVAGLRDGPTHSFIAQVPAGSVFVLGDWRNNSADSRMHLSGPNGGAIPVSDVRARVVAVNGETLVPTSAFVDAGLSGGRLPAPDQRASLLVIGAGVTVFLGGLVWLVVVVSRGRGRPACAPPPP
;
A
#
# COMPACT_ATOMS: atom_id res chain seq x y z
N MET A 1 -28.50 12.27 12.32
CA MET A 1 -27.94 12.59 10.99
C MET A 1 -27.03 13.79 11.16
N THR A 2 -25.72 13.59 11.23
CA THR A 2 -24.77 14.70 11.26
C THR A 2 -24.42 15.01 9.82
N VAL A 3 -24.85 16.18 9.33
CA VAL A 3 -24.55 16.66 7.98
C VAL A 3 -23.61 17.83 8.14
N THR A 4 -22.40 17.71 7.59
CA THR A 4 -21.41 18.79 7.64
C THR A 4 -21.57 19.63 6.38
N THR A 5 -21.86 20.92 6.56
CA THR A 5 -21.95 21.87 5.43
C THR A 5 -20.56 22.38 5.07
N VAL A 6 -20.17 22.22 3.81
CA VAL A 6 -18.91 22.75 3.27
C VAL A 6 -19.22 23.95 2.38
N ALA A 7 -18.59 25.09 2.69
CA ALA A 7 -18.67 26.32 1.90
C ALA A 7 -17.26 26.69 1.41
N GLY A 8 -17.09 26.88 0.09
CA GLY A 8 -15.83 27.32 -0.51
C GLY A 8 -15.86 28.79 -0.91
N LEU A 9 -14.97 29.62 -0.34
CA LEU A 9 -14.81 31.03 -0.68
C LEU A 9 -13.32 31.40 -0.89
N ARG A 10 -13.09 32.12 -2.00
CA ARG A 10 -11.95 33.01 -2.35
C ARG A 10 -10.63 32.54 -2.99
N ASP A 11 -10.22 31.27 -3.01
CA ASP A 11 -8.95 30.88 -3.71
C ASP A 11 -9.05 29.64 -4.67
N GLY A 12 -10.24 29.38 -5.27
CA GLY A 12 -10.44 28.62 -6.54
C GLY A 12 -11.11 27.21 -6.49
N PRO A 13 -11.72 26.67 -7.59
CA PRO A 13 -12.12 27.23 -8.89
C PRO A 13 -13.42 28.06 -8.90
N THR A 14 -13.43 29.01 -9.84
CA THR A 14 -14.49 29.72 -10.62
C THR A 14 -15.94 29.91 -10.15
N HIS A 15 -16.50 29.25 -9.14
CA HIS A 15 -17.87 29.54 -8.66
C HIS A 15 -18.14 29.08 -7.22
N SER A 16 -19.04 29.78 -6.54
CA SER A 16 -19.47 29.46 -5.18
C SER A 16 -20.30 28.18 -5.14
N PHE A 17 -20.10 27.37 -4.09
CA PHE A 17 -20.89 26.16 -3.86
C PHE A 17 -21.17 25.95 -2.37
N ILE A 18 -22.23 25.20 -2.11
CA ILE A 18 -22.60 24.69 -0.79
C ILE A 18 -22.87 23.20 -0.97
N ALA A 19 -22.21 22.38 -0.15
CA ALA A 19 -22.42 20.94 -0.14
C ALA A 19 -22.80 20.46 1.26
N GLN A 20 -23.79 19.57 1.33
CA GLN A 20 -24.16 18.84 2.53
C GLN A 20 -23.52 17.46 2.50
N VAL A 21 -22.55 17.21 3.38
CA VAL A 21 -21.80 15.94 3.40
C VAL A 21 -22.50 14.97 4.35
N PRO A 22 -23.03 13.83 3.84
CA PRO A 22 -23.63 12.80 4.69
C PRO A 22 -22.60 12.16 5.61
N ALA A 23 -23.04 11.68 6.77
CA ALA A 23 -22.22 10.87 7.66
C ALA A 23 -21.67 9.64 6.91
N GLY A 24 -20.42 9.26 7.20
CA GLY A 24 -19.77 8.14 6.50
C GLY A 24 -19.29 8.47 5.09
N SER A 25 -19.24 9.75 4.71
CA SER A 25 -18.77 10.21 3.40
C SER A 25 -17.74 11.35 3.53
N VAL A 26 -16.93 11.52 2.50
CA VAL A 26 -15.92 12.58 2.40
C VAL A 26 -16.16 13.44 1.16
N PHE A 27 -15.94 14.75 1.28
CA PHE A 27 -16.01 15.67 0.14
C PHE A 27 -14.59 16.05 -0.27
N VAL A 28 -14.17 15.68 -1.48
CA VAL A 28 -12.76 15.76 -1.90
C VAL A 28 -12.60 16.89 -2.91
N LEU A 29 -11.58 17.72 -2.69
CA LEU A 29 -11.13 18.74 -3.62
C LEU A 29 -9.71 18.42 -4.04
N GLY A 30 -9.42 18.57 -5.33
CA GLY A 30 -8.04 18.52 -5.81
C GLY A 30 -7.24 19.74 -5.33
N ASP A 31 -5.94 19.55 -5.15
CA ASP A 31 -5.03 20.66 -4.80
C ASP A 31 -4.92 21.67 -5.95
N TRP A 32 -4.85 21.19 -7.20
CA TRP A 32 -4.93 22.06 -8.36
C TRP A 32 -6.37 22.36 -8.73
N ARG A 33 -6.94 23.26 -7.93
CA ARG A 33 -8.33 23.69 -7.96
C ARG A 33 -8.90 23.94 -9.36
N ASN A 34 -8.19 24.69 -10.20
CA ASN A 34 -8.70 25.07 -11.52
C ASN A 34 -8.66 23.95 -12.58
N ASN A 35 -8.03 22.81 -12.27
CA ASN A 35 -7.82 21.71 -13.20
C ASN A 35 -8.11 20.37 -12.52
N SER A 36 -9.19 20.30 -11.73
CA SER A 36 -9.59 19.08 -11.04
C SER A 36 -11.09 18.83 -11.25
N ALA A 37 -11.42 17.63 -11.72
CA ALA A 37 -12.79 17.13 -11.76
C ALA A 37 -13.15 16.52 -10.40
N ASP A 38 -13.33 17.39 -9.40
CA ASP A 38 -13.53 17.01 -8.01
C ASP A 38 -15.03 16.94 -7.61
N SER A 39 -15.32 16.70 -6.32
CA SER A 39 -16.70 16.55 -5.81
C SER A 39 -17.62 17.73 -6.16
N ARG A 40 -17.05 18.91 -6.36
CA ARG A 40 -17.76 20.16 -6.65
C ARG A 40 -18.38 20.20 -8.04
N MET A 41 -17.84 19.42 -8.97
CA MET A 41 -18.42 19.25 -10.31
C MET A 41 -19.57 18.23 -10.31
N HIS A 42 -19.82 17.54 -9.19
CA HIS A 42 -20.76 16.43 -9.08
C HIS A 42 -21.86 16.68 -8.02
N LEU A 43 -22.17 17.95 -7.72
CA LEU A 43 -23.15 18.33 -6.69
C LEU A 43 -24.58 17.83 -6.96
N SER A 44 -24.94 17.65 -8.23
CA SER A 44 -26.23 17.08 -8.65
C SER A 44 -26.26 15.55 -8.62
N GLY A 45 -25.13 14.91 -8.32
CA GLY A 45 -24.99 13.46 -8.21
C GLY A 45 -25.42 12.91 -6.85
N PRO A 46 -25.28 11.58 -6.67
CA PRO A 46 -25.52 10.92 -5.39
C PRO A 46 -24.71 11.57 -4.26
N ASN A 47 -25.28 11.64 -3.06
CA ASN A 47 -24.66 12.21 -1.86
C ASN A 47 -24.15 13.65 -2.02
N GLY A 48 -24.68 14.42 -2.99
CA GLY A 48 -24.24 15.80 -3.24
C GLY A 48 -22.78 15.90 -3.70
N GLY A 49 -22.27 14.86 -4.38
CA GLY A 49 -20.87 14.78 -4.84
C GLY A 49 -19.90 14.25 -3.77
N ALA A 50 -20.38 13.95 -2.56
CA ALA A 50 -19.57 13.31 -1.53
C ALA A 50 -19.35 11.81 -1.83
N ILE A 51 -18.16 11.31 -1.50
CA ILE A 51 -17.75 9.93 -1.73
C ILE A 51 -17.95 9.13 -0.44
N PRO A 52 -18.74 8.05 -0.45
CA PRO A 52 -18.85 7.14 0.69
C PRO A 52 -17.48 6.58 1.08
N VAL A 53 -17.25 6.44 2.39
CA VAL A 53 -16.04 5.84 2.92
C VAL A 53 -15.83 4.40 2.43
N SER A 54 -16.91 3.67 2.16
CA SER A 54 -16.87 2.32 1.56
C SER A 54 -16.18 2.27 0.18
N ASP A 55 -16.18 3.40 -0.53
CA ASP A 55 -15.62 3.50 -1.88
C ASP A 55 -14.15 3.95 -1.86
N VAL A 56 -13.64 4.38 -0.70
CA VAL A 56 -12.24 4.77 -0.52
C VAL A 56 -11.36 3.52 -0.40
N ARG A 57 -10.50 3.30 -1.39
CA ARG A 57 -9.60 2.13 -1.43
C ARG A 57 -8.32 2.30 -0.61
N ALA A 58 -7.72 3.49 -0.64
CA ALA A 58 -6.44 3.77 -0.01
C ALA A 58 -6.29 5.25 0.32
N ARG A 59 -5.34 5.57 1.19
CA ARG A 59 -4.92 6.92 1.55
C ARG A 59 -3.43 7.09 1.29
N VAL A 60 -3.05 8.21 0.67
CA VAL A 60 -1.64 8.56 0.50
C VAL A 60 -1.12 9.10 1.83
N VAL A 61 -0.10 8.46 2.39
CA VAL A 61 0.48 8.84 3.70
C VAL A 61 1.91 9.35 3.60
N ALA A 62 2.59 9.14 2.48
CA ALA A 62 3.94 9.60 2.22
C ALA A 62 4.19 9.69 0.71
N VAL A 63 5.09 10.60 0.30
CA VAL A 63 5.57 10.75 -1.08
C VAL A 63 7.08 10.88 -1.01
N ASN A 64 7.81 10.14 -1.86
CA ASN A 64 9.28 10.14 -1.89
C ASN A 64 9.96 9.90 -0.52
N GLY A 65 9.31 9.15 0.38
CA GLY A 65 9.81 8.88 1.72
C GLY A 65 9.46 9.96 2.76
N GLU A 66 8.92 11.10 2.34
CA GLU A 66 8.45 12.15 3.23
C GLU A 66 7.01 11.88 3.67
N THR A 67 6.77 11.87 4.98
CA THR A 67 5.43 11.68 5.55
C THR A 67 4.60 12.94 5.30
N LEU A 68 3.42 12.76 4.71
CA LEU A 68 2.45 13.84 4.56
C LEU A 68 1.74 14.10 5.89
N VAL A 69 1.38 15.37 6.14
CA VAL A 69 0.50 15.72 7.25
C VAL A 69 -0.89 15.13 6.97
N PRO A 70 -1.39 14.20 7.79
CA PRO A 70 -2.65 13.53 7.52
C PRO A 70 -3.82 14.48 7.80
N THR A 71 -4.78 14.52 6.87
CA THR A 71 -6.09 15.12 7.15
C THR A 71 -6.92 14.20 8.05
N SER A 72 -7.65 14.77 9.01
CA SER A 72 -8.57 14.02 9.89
C SER A 72 -9.86 13.64 9.17
N ALA A 73 -10.23 14.31 8.07
CA ALA A 73 -11.53 14.16 7.41
C ALA A 73 -11.91 12.70 7.09
N PHE A 74 -10.95 11.87 6.70
CA PHE A 74 -11.17 10.45 6.44
C PHE A 74 -11.47 9.65 7.72
N VAL A 75 -10.75 9.96 8.80
CA VAL A 75 -10.92 9.29 10.10
C VAL A 75 -12.23 9.74 10.74
N ASP A 76 -12.56 11.03 10.65
CA ASP A 76 -13.82 11.61 11.11
C ASP A 76 -15.02 11.03 10.34
N ALA A 77 -14.84 10.69 9.06
CA ALA A 77 -15.83 9.99 8.26
C ALA A 77 -15.92 8.48 8.56
N GLY A 78 -15.04 7.92 9.40
CA GLY A 78 -15.09 6.53 9.84
C GLY A 78 -14.07 5.58 9.21
N LEU A 79 -13.07 6.07 8.46
CA LEU A 79 -11.94 5.24 8.03
C LEU A 79 -11.00 4.95 9.19
N SER A 80 -10.44 3.74 9.22
CA SER A 80 -9.39 3.40 10.17
C SER A 80 -8.17 4.30 9.96
N GLY A 81 -7.75 4.98 11.04
CA GLY A 81 -6.56 5.84 11.02
C GLY A 81 -5.23 5.09 10.93
N GLY A 82 -5.25 3.76 10.98
CA GLY A 82 -4.06 2.92 10.97
C GLY A 82 -3.23 3.09 9.70
N ARG A 83 -1.90 3.19 9.87
CA ARG A 83 -0.93 2.93 8.81
C ARG A 83 -0.73 1.44 8.74
N LEU A 84 -0.84 0.85 7.54
CA LEU A 84 -0.19 -0.44 7.32
C LEU A 84 1.30 -0.25 7.66
N PRO A 85 1.89 -1.10 8.52
CA PRO A 85 3.31 -1.04 8.76
C PRO A 85 4.00 -1.18 7.40
N ALA A 86 4.91 -0.25 7.09
CA ALA A 86 5.77 -0.41 5.93
C ALA A 86 6.44 -1.79 6.05
N PRO A 87 6.55 -2.58 4.96
CA PRO A 87 7.26 -3.86 5.01
C PRO A 87 8.61 -3.61 5.66
N ASP A 88 8.86 -4.27 6.78
CA ASP A 88 10.08 -4.05 7.53
C ASP A 88 11.22 -4.67 6.74
N GLN A 89 12.02 -3.80 6.13
CA GLN A 89 13.13 -4.19 5.27
C GLN A 89 14.10 -5.15 6.00
N ARG A 90 14.16 -5.06 7.33
CA ARG A 90 14.92 -5.98 8.19
C ARG A 90 14.39 -7.41 8.16
N ALA A 91 13.08 -7.66 8.38
CA ALA A 91 12.58 -9.03 8.27
C ALA A 91 12.70 -9.57 6.84
N SER A 92 12.49 -8.73 5.82
CA SER A 92 12.70 -9.14 4.43
C SER A 92 14.14 -9.60 4.18
N LEU A 93 15.14 -8.85 4.68
CA LEU A 93 16.55 -9.25 4.60
C LEU A 93 16.85 -10.53 5.38
N LEU A 94 16.24 -10.73 6.55
CA LEU A 94 16.41 -11.97 7.33
C LEU A 94 15.82 -13.18 6.61
N VAL A 95 14.63 -13.05 6.01
CA VAL A 95 13.98 -14.12 5.24
C VAL A 95 14.81 -14.48 4.01
N ILE A 96 15.29 -13.46 3.27
CA ILE A 96 16.17 -13.68 2.11
C ILE A 96 17.48 -14.33 2.55
N GLY A 97 18.13 -13.80 3.60
CA GLY A 97 19.39 -14.34 4.11
C GLY A 97 19.25 -15.79 4.60
N ALA A 98 18.15 -16.11 5.28
CA ALA A 98 17.83 -17.48 5.67
C ALA A 98 17.64 -18.38 4.44
N GLY A 99 16.91 -17.92 3.43
CA GLY A 99 16.72 -18.65 2.17
C GLY A 99 18.03 -18.93 1.43
N VAL A 100 18.91 -17.92 1.33
CA VAL A 100 20.24 -18.07 0.72
C VAL A 100 21.09 -19.06 1.50
N THR A 101 21.04 -19.02 2.84
CA THR A 101 21.81 -19.92 3.70
C THR A 101 21.34 -21.38 3.52
N VAL A 102 20.03 -21.62 3.49
CA VAL A 102 19.46 -22.96 3.23
C VAL A 102 19.83 -23.46 1.84
N PHE A 103 19.75 -22.60 0.82
CA PHE A 103 20.08 -22.95 -0.56
C PHE A 103 21.57 -23.33 -0.71
N LEU A 104 22.47 -22.50 -0.21
CA LEU A 104 23.91 -22.75 -0.29
C LEU A 104 24.32 -23.96 0.56
N GLY A 105 23.75 -24.12 1.75
CA GLY A 105 23.99 -25.30 2.59
C GLY A 105 23.54 -26.60 1.89
N GLY A 106 22.36 -26.59 1.28
CA GLY A 106 21.85 -27.71 0.48
C GLY A 106 22.73 -28.02 -0.73
N LEU A 107 23.20 -26.98 -1.44
CA LEU A 107 24.09 -27.14 -2.59
C LEU A 107 25.46 -27.71 -2.21
N VAL A 108 26.05 -27.25 -1.10
CA VAL A 108 27.31 -27.80 -0.57
C VAL A 108 27.12 -29.27 -0.18
N TRP A 109 26.04 -29.60 0.54
CA TRP A 109 25.75 -30.98 0.93
C TRP A 109 25.55 -31.89 -0.29
N LEU A 110 24.82 -31.43 -1.31
CA LEU A 110 24.63 -32.14 -2.57
C LEU A 110 25.97 -32.47 -3.24
N VAL A 111 26.89 -31.50 -3.33
CA VAL A 111 28.23 -31.69 -3.91
C VAL A 111 29.04 -32.71 -3.11
N VAL A 112 28.97 -32.70 -1.78
CA VAL A 112 29.66 -33.68 -0.93
C VAL A 112 29.11 -35.09 -1.14
N VAL A 113 27.80 -35.27 -1.27
CA VAL A 113 27.19 -36.58 -1.51
C VAL A 113 27.58 -37.13 -2.89
N VAL A 114 27.50 -36.30 -3.94
CA VAL A 114 27.86 -36.70 -5.31
C VAL A 114 29.35 -37.04 -5.42
N SER A 115 30.23 -36.28 -4.77
CA SER A 115 31.67 -36.55 -4.78
C SER A 115 32.05 -37.82 -4.03
N ARG A 116 31.36 -38.16 -2.93
CA ARG A 116 31.55 -39.43 -2.21
C ARG A 116 31.13 -40.67 -3.02
N GLY A 117 30.13 -40.54 -3.90
CA GLY A 117 29.68 -41.64 -4.76
C GLY A 117 30.68 -42.06 -5.85
N ARG A 118 31.64 -41.19 -6.21
CA ARG A 118 32.62 -41.43 -7.29
C ARG A 118 33.88 -42.18 -6.86
N GLY A 119 34.05 -42.45 -5.56
CA GLY A 119 35.26 -43.04 -4.99
C GLY A 119 35.28 -44.56 -4.87
N ARG A 120 34.38 -45.31 -5.54
CA ARG A 120 34.42 -46.78 -5.51
C ARG A 120 35.41 -47.31 -6.57
N PRO A 121 36.60 -47.82 -6.19
CA PRO A 121 37.50 -48.47 -7.15
C PRO A 121 36.85 -49.75 -7.69
N ALA A 122 36.96 -49.96 -9.01
CA ALA A 122 36.56 -51.20 -9.65
C ALA A 122 37.40 -52.37 -9.07
N CYS A 123 36.73 -53.49 -8.80
CA CYS A 123 37.34 -54.71 -8.29
C CYS A 123 38.57 -55.12 -9.12
N ALA A 124 39.67 -55.43 -8.43
CA ALA A 124 40.83 -56.06 -9.05
C ALA A 124 40.42 -57.42 -9.66
N PRO A 125 40.95 -57.78 -10.85
CA PRO A 125 40.66 -59.08 -11.45
C PRO A 125 41.13 -60.23 -10.55
N PRO A 126 40.35 -61.31 -10.39
CA PRO A 126 40.74 -62.44 -9.56
C PRO A 126 41.91 -63.22 -10.20
N PRO A 127 42.91 -63.67 -9.41
CA PRO A 127 43.91 -64.64 -9.88
C PRO A 127 43.29 -66.04 -9.97
N PRO A 128 43.86 -67.03 -10.69
CA PRO A 128 45.12 -67.08 -11.45
C PRO A 128 44.97 -67.12 -12.99
#